data_AF-A0A843CRQ6-F1
#
_entry.id   AF-A0A843CRQ6-F1
#
_cell.length_a   1.000
_cell.length_b   1.000
_cell.length_c   1.000
_cell.angle_alpha   90.00
_cell.angle_beta   90.00
_cell.angle_gamma   90.00
#
_symmetry.space_group_name_H-M   'P 1'
#
loop_
_entity.id
_entity.type
_entity.pdbx_description
1 polymer ?
#
loop_
_entity_poly.entity_id
_entity_poly.type
_entity_poly.pdbx_seq_one_letter_code
_entity_poly.pdbx_strand_id
1 'polypeptide(L)'
;MDFNDIKEKCILIGVSAGIFLPFRLLAGQYLTEHWLGNIGFATSVSLLMLFLIKKNKIGRFGEILKNQIRKTIWGKSSRLIIFLLLGFMTYFGSVIILVNQGNTVYQEDKEALFQDIFNKESANSQLELNGPGVNSGEFIGFSQIRYIEYVFSLSYAILNDLTSDWLVSIHLILFMEQVEMVGLFWLYRKMFRHTNLV
;
A
#
# COMPACT_ATOMS: atom_id res chain seq x y z
N MET A 1 28.81 -3.08 6.92
CA MET A 1 27.47 -2.83 7.49
C MET A 1 27.43 -3.63 8.78
N ASP A 2 27.24 -2.96 9.92
CA ASP A 2 27.45 -3.59 11.24
C ASP A 2 26.27 -4.50 11.61
N PHE A 3 26.53 -5.70 12.12
CA PHE A 3 25.48 -6.68 12.46
C PHE A 3 24.50 -6.16 13.53
N ASN A 4 24.98 -5.29 14.43
CA ASN A 4 24.13 -4.62 15.42
C ASN A 4 23.16 -3.62 14.77
N ASP A 5 23.58 -2.90 13.73
CA ASP A 5 22.73 -1.95 13.00
C ASP A 5 21.62 -2.68 12.20
N ILE A 6 21.91 -3.89 11.71
CA ILE A 6 20.90 -4.76 11.05
C ILE A 6 19.89 -5.29 12.08
N LYS A 7 20.36 -5.76 13.25
CA LYS A 7 19.47 -6.25 14.32
C LYS A 7 18.56 -5.14 14.84
N GLU A 8 19.08 -3.94 15.07
CA GLU A 8 18.28 -2.79 15.49
C GLU A 8 17.22 -2.44 14.44
N LYS A 9 17.56 -2.45 13.14
CA LYS A 9 16.59 -2.23 12.06
C LYS A 9 15.53 -3.32 12.00
N CYS A 10 15.90 -4.59 12.13
CA CYS A 10 14.93 -5.70 12.17
C CYS A 10 13.99 -5.61 13.36
N ILE A 11 14.49 -5.25 14.55
CA ILE A 11 13.65 -5.07 15.74
C ILE A 11 12.72 -3.87 15.53
N LEU A 12 13.21 -2.77 14.96
CA LEU A 12 12.38 -1.60 14.69
C LEU A 12 11.27 -1.90 13.68
N ILE A 13 11.60 -2.61 12.59
CA ILE A 13 10.64 -3.06 11.58
C ILE A 13 9.65 -4.07 12.20
N GLY A 14 10.13 -5.03 12.99
CA GLY A 14 9.28 -6.04 13.61
C GLY A 14 8.33 -5.47 14.66
N VAL A 15 8.78 -4.53 15.49
CA VAL A 15 7.93 -3.86 16.49
C VAL A 15 6.98 -2.88 15.82
N SER A 16 7.43 -2.14 14.80
CA SER A 16 6.54 -1.23 14.06
C SER A 16 5.48 -2.02 13.27
N ALA A 17 5.87 -2.98 12.44
CA ALA A 17 4.93 -3.80 11.69
C ALA A 17 4.06 -4.67 12.62
N GLY A 18 4.63 -5.29 13.65
CA GLY A 18 3.90 -6.21 14.53
C GLY A 18 2.87 -5.54 15.45
N ILE A 19 3.06 -4.26 15.80
CA ILE A 19 2.11 -3.53 16.65
C ILE A 19 1.21 -2.62 15.80
N PHE A 20 1.79 -1.85 14.88
CA PHE A 20 1.00 -0.89 14.10
C PHE A 20 0.13 -1.56 13.05
N LEU A 21 0.54 -2.68 12.45
CA LEU A 21 -0.25 -3.31 11.37
C LEU A 21 -1.52 -3.98 11.91
N PRO A 22 -1.50 -4.83 12.96
CA PRO A 22 -2.73 -5.39 13.53
C PRO A 22 -3.62 -4.30 14.13
N PHE A 23 -3.02 -3.30 14.80
CA PHE A 23 -3.76 -2.18 15.34
C PHE A 23 -4.44 -1.36 14.24
N ARG A 24 -3.79 -1.16 13.09
CA ARG A 24 -4.36 -0.41 11.95
C ARG A 24 -5.44 -1.21 11.22
N LEU A 25 -5.32 -2.55 11.15
CA LEU A 25 -6.40 -3.40 10.66
C LEU A 25 -7.63 -3.31 11.55
N LEU A 26 -7.45 -3.34 12.88
CA LEU A 26 -8.54 -3.13 13.83
C LEU A 26 -9.12 -1.70 13.72
N ALA A 27 -8.27 -0.67 13.64
CA ALA A 27 -8.71 0.70 13.45
C ALA A 27 -9.50 0.87 12.13
N GLY A 28 -9.06 0.23 11.04
CA GLY A 28 -9.75 0.24 9.76
C GLY A 28 -11.09 -0.49 9.78
N GLN A 29 -11.23 -1.57 10.57
CA GLN A 29 -12.49 -2.29 10.73
C GLN A 29 -13.50 -1.58 11.62
N TYR A 30 -13.06 -0.83 12.64
CA TYR A 30 -13.95 -0.17 13.61
C TYR A 30 -14.20 1.32 13.34
N LEU A 31 -13.33 2.02 12.60
CA LEU A 31 -13.50 3.44 12.22
C LEU A 31 -14.10 3.57 10.81
N THR A 32 -14.84 2.56 10.39
CA THR A 32 -15.24 2.18 9.02
C THR A 32 -16.03 3.23 8.25
N GLU A 33 -16.47 4.33 8.87
CA GLU A 33 -17.30 5.32 8.18
C GLU A 33 -16.49 6.37 7.40
N HIS A 34 -15.23 6.64 7.76
CA HIS A 34 -14.46 7.69 7.09
C HIS A 34 -12.98 7.31 6.91
N TRP A 35 -12.57 7.14 5.65
CA TRP A 35 -11.17 6.96 5.22
C TRP A 35 -10.20 8.00 5.80
N LEU A 36 -10.71 9.21 6.13
CA LEU A 36 -9.98 10.28 6.80
C LEU A 36 -9.59 9.94 8.25
N GLY A 37 -10.39 9.14 8.95
CA GLY A 37 -10.18 8.78 10.36
C GLY A 37 -8.94 7.89 10.55
N ASN A 38 -8.69 6.98 9.60
CA ASN A 38 -7.54 6.09 9.64
C ASN A 38 -6.22 6.85 9.35
N ILE A 39 -6.26 7.82 8.43
CA ILE A 39 -5.15 8.77 8.17
C ILE A 39 -4.87 9.65 9.40
N GLY A 40 -5.93 10.06 10.10
CA GLY A 40 -5.78 10.95 11.25
C GLY A 40 -5.04 10.31 12.42
N PHE A 41 -5.30 9.04 12.71
CA PHE A 41 -4.78 8.39 13.92
C PHE A 41 -3.28 8.07 13.84
N ALA A 42 -2.84 7.39 12.78
CA ALA A 42 -1.43 7.04 12.64
C ALA A 42 -0.57 8.31 12.47
N THR A 43 -1.02 9.26 11.66
CA THR A 43 -0.38 10.58 11.57
C THR A 43 -0.34 11.30 12.93
N SER A 44 -1.40 11.25 13.73
CA SER A 44 -1.42 11.85 15.08
C SER A 44 -0.44 11.17 16.03
N VAL A 45 -0.36 9.83 16.03
CA VAL A 45 0.59 9.07 16.85
C VAL A 45 2.02 9.38 16.42
N SER A 46 2.30 9.40 15.11
CA SER A 46 3.62 9.74 14.58
C SER A 46 4.01 11.18 14.92
N LEU A 47 3.09 12.14 14.81
CA LEU A 47 3.33 13.54 15.20
C LEU A 47 3.53 13.69 16.72
N LEU A 48 2.77 12.97 17.53
CA LEU A 48 2.90 12.97 19.00
C LEU A 48 4.24 12.38 19.43
N MET A 49 4.66 11.27 18.81
CA MET A 49 6.00 10.70 18.97
C MET A 49 7.08 11.71 18.56
N LEU A 50 6.92 12.37 17.41
CA LEU A 50 7.85 13.40 16.92
C LEU A 50 7.96 14.58 17.90
N PHE A 51 6.82 15.04 18.43
CA PHE A 51 6.76 16.10 19.43
C PHE A 51 7.45 15.71 20.74
N LEU A 52 7.20 14.49 21.23
CA LEU A 52 7.83 13.96 22.44
C LEU A 52 9.34 13.74 22.28
N ILE A 53 9.79 13.31 21.10
CA ILE A 53 11.23 13.21 20.75
C ILE A 53 11.86 14.59 20.73
N LYS A 54 11.21 15.60 20.14
CA LYS A 54 11.72 16.98 20.13
C LYS A 54 11.82 17.55 21.54
N LYS A 55 10.94 17.13 22.46
CA LYS A 55 10.98 17.47 23.88
C LYS A 55 11.91 16.59 24.73
N ASN A 56 12.67 15.67 24.14
CA ASN A 56 13.55 14.71 24.84
C ASN A 56 12.85 13.87 25.92
N LYS A 57 11.51 13.70 25.87
CA LYS A 57 10.74 13.01 26.93
C LYS A 57 10.71 11.48 26.80
N ILE A 58 11.27 10.92 25.73
CA ILE A 58 11.26 9.46 25.44
C ILE A 58 12.58 8.78 25.88
N GLY A 59 13.53 9.52 26.47
CA GLY A 59 14.81 8.96 26.91
C GLY A 59 15.63 8.34 25.77
N ARG A 60 16.32 7.22 26.03
CA ARG A 60 17.23 6.55 25.07
C ARG A 60 16.59 6.11 23.77
N PHE A 61 15.32 5.67 23.79
CA PHE A 61 14.61 5.23 22.59
C PHE A 61 14.36 6.40 21.62
N GLY A 62 14.05 7.58 22.14
CA GLY A 62 13.88 8.78 21.32
C GLY A 62 15.18 9.24 20.64
N GLU A 63 16.32 9.05 21.30
CA GLU A 63 17.64 9.39 20.75
C GLU A 63 18.07 8.42 19.64
N ILE A 64 17.85 7.11 19.84
CA ILE A 64 18.06 6.08 18.80
C ILE A 64 17.18 6.35 17.59
N LEU A 65 15.89 6.62 17.80
CA LEU A 65 14.93 6.86 16.72
C LEU A 65 15.26 8.15 15.96
N LYS A 66 15.67 9.23 16.64
CA LYS A 66 16.14 10.46 16.01
C LYS A 66 17.40 10.23 15.15
N ASN A 67 18.35 9.44 15.65
CA ASN A 67 19.57 9.13 14.91
C ASN A 67 19.31 8.25 13.70
N GLN A 68 18.43 7.25 13.82
CA GLN A 68 17.95 6.41 12.72
C GLN A 68 17.22 7.26 11.67
N ILE A 69 16.27 8.12 12.07
CA ILE A 69 15.55 9.02 11.16
C ILE A 69 16.51 9.95 10.43
N ARG A 70 17.46 10.59 11.13
CA ARG A 70 18.43 11.50 10.51
C ARG A 70 19.32 10.76 9.50
N LYS A 71 19.83 9.57 9.85
CA LYS A 71 20.61 8.72 8.94
C LYS A 71 19.78 8.27 7.74
N THR A 72 18.50 7.99 7.94
CA THR A 72 17.59 7.49 6.90
C THR A 72 17.20 8.59 5.91
N ILE A 73 16.90 9.80 6.40
CA ILE A 73 16.45 10.94 5.57
C ILE A 73 17.61 11.59 4.81
N TRP A 74 18.77 11.74 5.46
CA TRP A 74 19.93 12.42 4.86
C TRP A 74 21.00 11.46 4.32
N GLY A 75 20.86 10.16 4.54
CA GLY A 75 21.78 9.15 3.99
C GLY A 75 21.55 8.87 2.51
N LYS A 76 22.51 8.18 1.88
CA LYS A 76 22.39 7.74 0.46
C LYS A 76 21.17 6.85 0.22
N SER A 77 20.72 6.11 1.24
CA SER A 77 19.55 5.22 1.20
C SER A 77 18.20 5.95 1.16
N SER A 78 18.18 7.26 1.44
CA SER A 78 17.00 8.13 1.39
C SER A 78 16.25 8.02 0.05
N ARG A 79 16.99 8.07 -1.06
CA ARG A 79 16.39 7.96 -2.40
C ARG A 79 15.76 6.59 -2.63
N LEU A 80 16.46 5.52 -2.26
CA LEU A 80 15.94 4.15 -2.39
C LEU A 80 14.66 3.95 -1.60
N ILE A 81 14.57 4.50 -0.40
CA ILE A 81 13.38 4.42 0.44
C ILE A 81 12.21 5.16 -0.20
N ILE A 82 12.43 6.36 -0.74
CA ILE A 82 11.38 7.10 -1.47
C ILE A 82 10.92 6.33 -2.70
N PHE A 83 11.85 5.77 -3.49
CA PHE A 83 11.50 4.95 -4.65
C PHE A 83 10.69 3.71 -4.24
N LEU A 84 11.05 3.06 -3.14
CA LEU A 84 10.34 1.90 -2.62
C LEU A 84 8.94 2.28 -2.12
N LEU A 85 8.80 3.38 -1.39
CA LEU A 85 7.51 3.91 -0.93
C LEU A 85 6.59 4.24 -2.13
N LEU A 86 7.12 4.91 -3.16
CA LEU A 86 6.36 5.21 -4.38
C LEU A 86 6.00 3.94 -5.16
N GLY A 87 6.91 2.97 -5.22
CA GLY A 87 6.67 1.66 -5.83
C GLY A 87 5.52 0.91 -5.14
N PHE A 88 5.56 0.82 -3.81
CA PHE A 88 4.48 0.21 -3.04
C PHE A 88 3.16 1.00 -3.14
N MET A 89 3.21 2.33 -3.15
CA MET A 89 2.03 3.17 -3.35
C MET A 89 1.37 2.89 -4.70
N THR A 90 2.18 2.78 -5.75
CA THR A 90 1.70 2.46 -7.11
C THR A 90 1.13 1.05 -7.15
N TYR A 91 1.80 0.07 -6.53
CA TYR A 91 1.33 -1.31 -6.45
C TYR A 91 -0.03 -1.42 -5.75
N PHE A 92 -0.16 -0.92 -4.53
CA PHE A 92 -1.41 -1.00 -3.78
C PHE A 92 -2.55 -0.23 -4.46
N GLY A 93 -2.25 0.95 -5.01
CA GLY A 93 -3.23 1.73 -5.77
C GLY A 93 -3.70 1.01 -7.04
N SER A 94 -2.78 0.35 -7.75
CA SER A 94 -3.10 -0.41 -8.97
C SER A 94 -4.03 -1.58 -8.68
N VAL A 95 -3.80 -2.32 -7.58
CA VAL A 95 -4.69 -3.42 -7.19
C VAL A 95 -6.11 -2.92 -6.90
N ILE A 96 -6.26 -1.80 -6.19
CA ILE A 96 -7.59 -1.21 -5.91
C ILE A 96 -8.30 -0.85 -7.23
N ILE A 97 -7.59 -0.23 -8.17
CA ILE A 97 -8.13 0.13 -9.48
C ILE A 97 -8.53 -1.12 -10.28
N LEU A 98 -7.68 -2.14 -10.31
CA LEU A 98 -7.91 -3.38 -11.04
C LEU A 98 -9.13 -4.14 -10.50
N VAL A 99 -9.31 -4.21 -9.17
CA VAL A 99 -10.52 -4.80 -8.58
C VAL A 99 -11.75 -4.00 -9.00
N ASN A 100 -11.69 -2.67 -8.92
CA ASN A 100 -12.81 -1.82 -9.32
C ASN A 100 -13.17 -1.99 -10.79
N GLN A 101 -12.18 -2.07 -11.69
CA GLN A 101 -12.40 -2.36 -13.11
C GLN A 101 -13.02 -3.73 -13.35
N GLY A 102 -12.63 -4.74 -12.57
CA GLY A 102 -13.15 -6.11 -12.72
C GLY A 102 -14.60 -6.20 -12.27
N ASN A 103 -14.97 -5.37 -11.30
CA ASN A 103 -16.34 -5.25 -10.79
C ASN A 103 -17.23 -4.29 -11.60
N THR A 104 -16.69 -3.51 -12.54
CA THR A 104 -17.47 -2.49 -13.28
C THR A 104 -17.42 -2.68 -14.80
N VAL A 105 -16.22 -2.83 -15.37
CA VAL A 105 -16.01 -2.94 -16.82
C VAL A 105 -16.09 -4.38 -17.29
N TYR A 106 -15.53 -5.32 -16.52
CA TYR A 106 -15.45 -6.73 -16.87
C TYR A 106 -16.35 -7.62 -16.01
N GLN A 107 -17.42 -7.04 -15.45
CA GLN A 107 -18.29 -7.75 -14.51
C GLN A 107 -18.92 -9.01 -15.13
N GLU A 108 -19.40 -8.91 -16.38
CA GLU A 108 -20.03 -10.03 -17.09
C GLU A 108 -19.03 -11.19 -17.31
N ASP A 109 -17.83 -10.86 -17.79
CA ASP A 109 -16.75 -11.84 -17.99
C ASP A 109 -16.28 -12.45 -16.66
N LYS A 110 -16.27 -11.67 -15.57
CA LYS A 110 -15.98 -12.14 -14.21
C LYS A 110 -17.01 -13.16 -13.74
N GLU A 111 -18.30 -12.86 -13.89
CA GLU A 111 -19.39 -13.73 -13.46
C GLU A 111 -19.41 -15.04 -14.27
N ALA A 112 -19.17 -14.96 -15.58
CA ALA A 112 -19.04 -16.14 -16.45
C ALA A 112 -17.88 -17.05 -16.01
N LEU A 113 -16.69 -16.48 -15.76
CA LEU A 113 -15.54 -17.24 -15.24
C LEU A 113 -15.79 -17.80 -13.85
N PHE A 114 -16.42 -17.04 -12.96
CA PHE A 114 -16.71 -17.50 -11.61
C PHE A 114 -17.66 -18.71 -11.62
N GLN A 115 -18.71 -18.66 -12.43
CA GLN A 115 -19.63 -19.79 -12.57
C GLN A 115 -18.92 -21.03 -13.14
N ASP A 116 -18.05 -20.87 -14.13
CA ASP A 116 -17.31 -21.99 -14.72
C ASP A 116 -16.31 -22.63 -13.75
N ILE A 117 -15.57 -21.82 -12.99
CA ILE A 117 -14.59 -22.32 -12.01
C ILE A 117 -15.27 -23.09 -10.87
N PHE A 118 -16.45 -22.65 -10.43
CA PHE A 118 -17.11 -23.18 -9.23
C PHE A 118 -18.27 -24.17 -9.52
N ASN A 119 -18.84 -24.21 -10.73
CA ASN A 119 -19.84 -25.21 -11.10
C ASN A 119 -19.22 -26.34 -11.93
N LYS A 120 -19.10 -27.53 -11.34
CA LYS A 120 -18.56 -28.75 -11.98
C LYS A 120 -19.28 -29.23 -13.26
N GLU A 121 -20.43 -28.66 -13.62
CA GLU A 121 -21.21 -29.06 -14.80
C GLU A 121 -20.71 -28.42 -16.11
N SER A 122 -19.83 -27.42 -16.04
CA SER A 122 -19.45 -26.57 -17.18
C SER A 122 -18.15 -26.96 -17.90
N ALA A 123 -17.53 -28.10 -17.57
CA ALA A 123 -16.26 -28.54 -18.19
C ALA A 123 -16.31 -28.74 -19.72
N ASN A 124 -17.49 -28.60 -20.35
CA ASN A 124 -17.71 -28.60 -21.79
C ASN A 124 -18.36 -27.30 -22.33
N SER A 125 -18.52 -26.26 -21.51
CA SER A 125 -19.03 -24.97 -21.99
C SER A 125 -17.91 -24.22 -22.70
N GLN A 126 -18.12 -23.88 -23.97
CA GLN A 126 -17.24 -22.96 -24.68
C GLN A 126 -17.44 -21.59 -24.04
N LEU A 127 -16.57 -21.26 -23.09
CA LEU A 127 -16.61 -19.99 -22.37
C LEU A 127 -16.24 -18.86 -23.35
N GLU A 128 -17.25 -18.15 -23.85
CA GLU A 128 -17.07 -16.97 -24.69
C GLU A 128 -16.89 -15.75 -23.77
N LEU A 129 -15.63 -15.33 -23.60
CA LEU A 129 -15.31 -14.08 -22.93
C LEU A 129 -15.29 -12.95 -23.95
N ASN A 130 -15.97 -11.85 -23.65
CA ASN A 130 -15.99 -10.66 -24.50
C ASN A 130 -14.59 -10.03 -24.60
N GLY A 131 -13.83 -10.09 -23.50
CA GLY A 131 -12.46 -9.61 -23.45
C GLY A 131 -12.36 -8.08 -23.58
N PRO A 132 -11.13 -7.52 -23.54
CA PRO A 132 -10.93 -6.10 -23.74
C PRO A 132 -11.18 -5.76 -25.22
N GLY A 133 -12.36 -5.21 -25.54
CA GLY A 133 -12.77 -4.93 -26.92
C GLY A 133 -11.69 -4.25 -27.76
N VAL A 134 -11.35 -4.80 -28.92
CA VAL A 134 -10.19 -4.37 -29.71
C VAL A 134 -10.58 -3.22 -30.65
N ASN A 135 -10.02 -2.03 -30.42
CA ASN A 135 -10.14 -0.95 -31.40
C ASN A 135 -9.17 -1.22 -32.55
N SER A 136 -9.69 -1.30 -33.78
CA SER A 136 -8.96 -1.66 -35.01
C SER A 136 -7.85 -0.68 -35.45
N GLY A 137 -7.54 0.34 -34.64
CA GLY A 137 -6.47 1.32 -34.86
C GLY A 137 -5.43 1.41 -33.73
N GLU A 138 -5.48 0.54 -32.72
CA GLU A 138 -4.54 0.59 -31.60
C GLU A 138 -3.17 -0.01 -31.96
N PHE A 139 -2.10 0.65 -31.52
CA PHE A 139 -0.73 0.17 -31.68
C PHE A 139 -0.55 -1.15 -30.90
N ILE A 140 0.17 -2.13 -31.47
CA ILE A 140 0.26 -3.51 -30.95
C ILE A 140 0.68 -3.57 -29.47
N GLY A 141 1.51 -2.63 -29.00
CA GLY A 141 1.89 -2.56 -27.58
C GLY A 141 0.74 -2.20 -26.62
N PHE A 142 -0.23 -1.39 -27.05
CA PHE A 142 -1.37 -0.98 -26.22
C PHE A 142 -2.39 -2.11 -26.07
N SER A 143 -2.60 -2.93 -27.10
CA SER A 143 -3.50 -4.09 -26.98
C SER A 143 -2.98 -5.10 -25.95
N GLN A 144 -1.67 -5.39 -25.95
CA GLN A 144 -1.05 -6.28 -24.96
C GLN A 144 -1.22 -5.78 -23.53
N ILE A 145 -1.05 -4.48 -23.30
CA ILE A 145 -1.23 -3.87 -21.98
C ILE A 145 -2.68 -4.03 -21.51
N ARG A 146 -3.67 -3.81 -22.39
CA ARG A 146 -5.09 -3.98 -22.06
C ARG A 146 -5.45 -5.43 -21.74
N TYR A 147 -4.86 -6.40 -22.43
CA TYR A 147 -5.05 -7.82 -22.09
C TYR A 147 -4.44 -8.17 -20.73
N ILE A 148 -3.26 -7.62 -20.41
CA ILE A 148 -2.64 -7.81 -19.10
C ILE A 148 -3.52 -7.20 -18.01
N GLU A 149 -3.99 -5.96 -18.20
CA GLU A 149 -4.92 -5.27 -17.31
C GLU A 149 -6.21 -6.07 -17.12
N TYR A 150 -6.81 -6.56 -18.20
CA TYR A 150 -7.97 -7.44 -18.19
C TYR A 150 -7.75 -8.69 -17.32
N VAL A 151 -6.70 -9.47 -17.59
CA VAL A 151 -6.43 -10.72 -16.84
C VAL A 151 -6.25 -10.45 -15.35
N PHE A 152 -5.48 -9.42 -15.00
CA PHE A 152 -5.29 -9.06 -13.60
C PHE A 152 -6.55 -8.52 -12.94
N SER A 153 -7.33 -7.72 -13.67
CA SER A 153 -8.57 -7.14 -13.19
C SER A 153 -9.60 -8.21 -12.82
N LEU A 154 -9.83 -9.21 -13.69
CA LEU A 154 -10.71 -10.33 -13.37
C LEU A 154 -10.18 -11.15 -12.20
N SER A 155 -8.89 -11.47 -12.22
CA SER A 155 -8.26 -12.28 -11.17
C SER A 155 -8.37 -11.62 -9.79
N TYR A 156 -8.06 -10.33 -9.70
CA TYR A 156 -8.13 -9.59 -8.44
C TYR A 156 -9.58 -9.35 -7.99
N ALA A 157 -10.52 -9.14 -8.91
CA ALA A 157 -11.93 -9.00 -8.56
C ALA A 157 -12.52 -10.31 -8.01
N ILE A 158 -12.25 -11.45 -8.66
CA ILE A 158 -12.65 -12.77 -8.13
C ILE A 158 -12.01 -13.02 -6.77
N LEU A 159 -10.72 -12.72 -6.62
CA LEU A 159 -10.03 -12.86 -5.34
C LEU A 159 -10.66 -11.96 -4.27
N ASN A 160 -11.05 -10.73 -4.62
CA ASN A 160 -11.70 -9.82 -3.70
C ASN A 160 -13.05 -10.38 -3.22
N ASP A 161 -13.88 -10.88 -4.13
CA ASP A 161 -15.17 -11.50 -3.82
C ASP A 161 -14.99 -12.74 -2.91
N LEU A 162 -13.98 -13.58 -3.19
CA LEU A 162 -13.62 -14.73 -2.35
C LEU A 162 -13.13 -14.34 -0.95
N THR A 163 -12.53 -13.16 -0.82
CA THR A 163 -12.08 -12.62 0.48
C THR A 163 -13.11 -11.73 1.17
N SER A 164 -14.33 -11.63 0.64
CA SER A 164 -15.39 -10.75 1.16
C SER A 164 -14.92 -9.30 1.32
N ASP A 165 -14.37 -8.71 0.25
CA ASP A 165 -13.87 -7.32 0.19
C ASP A 165 -12.63 -7.00 1.07
N TRP A 166 -12.08 -8.01 1.74
CA TRP A 166 -10.93 -7.82 2.61
C TRP A 166 -9.67 -7.44 1.82
N LEU A 167 -9.53 -7.96 0.58
CA LEU A 167 -8.42 -7.63 -0.30
C LEU A 167 -8.35 -6.11 -0.56
N VAL A 168 -9.42 -5.50 -1.05
CA VAL A 168 -9.47 -4.04 -1.29
C VAL A 168 -9.27 -3.27 -0.01
N SER A 169 -9.92 -3.70 1.08
CA SER A 169 -9.82 -3.04 2.39
C SER A 169 -8.36 -2.96 2.89
N ILE A 170 -7.61 -4.06 2.81
CA ILE A 170 -6.19 -4.07 3.19
C ILE A 170 -5.35 -3.23 2.25
N HIS A 171 -5.54 -3.37 0.95
CA HIS A 171 -4.75 -2.63 -0.02
C HIS A 171 -4.98 -1.13 0.13
N LEU A 172 -6.20 -0.71 0.46
CA LEU A 172 -6.54 0.68 0.78
C LEU A 172 -5.82 1.16 2.05
N ILE A 173 -5.83 0.35 3.12
CA ILE A 173 -5.12 0.67 4.37
C ILE A 173 -3.61 0.82 4.12
N LEU A 174 -3.00 -0.13 3.41
CA LEU A 174 -1.57 -0.12 3.09
C LEU A 174 -1.19 1.01 2.13
N PHE A 175 -2.06 1.34 1.17
CA PHE A 175 -1.90 2.49 0.29
C PHE A 175 -1.87 3.79 1.09
N MET A 176 -2.84 3.99 1.99
CA MET A 176 -2.89 5.17 2.84
C MET A 176 -1.65 5.28 3.74
N GLU A 177 -1.15 4.16 4.26
CA GLU A 177 0.12 4.14 4.99
C GLU A 177 1.30 4.64 4.14
N GLN A 178 1.38 4.28 2.85
CA GLN A 178 2.43 4.81 1.98
C GLN A 178 2.30 6.33 1.81
N VAL A 179 1.07 6.84 1.63
CA VAL A 179 0.79 8.28 1.52
C VAL A 179 1.22 9.02 2.79
N GLU A 180 0.86 8.49 3.97
CA GLU A 180 1.28 9.01 5.27
C GLU A 180 2.80 9.02 5.42
N MET A 181 3.46 7.91 5.08
CA MET A 181 4.91 7.77 5.21
C MET A 181 5.65 8.73 4.30
N VAL A 182 5.17 8.96 3.07
CA VAL A 182 5.71 9.99 2.16
C VAL A 182 5.51 11.39 2.75
N GLY A 183 4.32 11.68 3.28
CA GLY A 183 4.01 12.96 3.93
C GLY A 183 4.88 13.24 5.16
N LEU A 184 5.02 12.25 6.04
CA LEU A 184 5.91 12.31 7.20
C LEU A 184 7.35 12.48 6.77
N PHE A 185 7.83 11.72 5.79
CA PHE A 185 9.18 11.84 5.27
C PHE A 185 9.48 13.27 4.79
N TRP A 186 8.54 13.88 4.07
CA TRP A 186 8.62 15.28 3.65
C TRP A 186 8.63 16.26 4.83
N LEU A 187 7.73 16.08 5.80
CA LEU A 187 7.66 16.89 7.03
C LEU A 187 8.95 16.81 7.84
N TYR A 188 9.49 15.61 8.05
CA TYR A 188 10.76 15.41 8.76
C TYR A 188 11.92 16.10 8.03
N ARG A 189 11.98 16.01 6.69
CA ARG A 189 13.01 16.69 5.91
C ARG A 189 12.93 18.21 6.05
N LYS A 190 11.72 18.77 6.15
CA LYS A 190 11.49 20.20 6.38
C LYS A 190 11.86 20.63 7.81
N MET A 191 11.44 19.86 8.82
CA MET A 191 11.68 20.18 10.24
C MET A 191 13.13 20.04 10.69
N PHE A 192 13.86 19.07 10.14
CA PHE A 192 15.25 18.77 10.49
C PHE A 192 16.23 19.18 9.39
N ARG A 193 15.81 20.09 8.49
CA ARG A 193 16.73 20.75 7.57
C ARG A 193 17.77 21.48 8.42
N HIS A 194 19.06 21.22 8.17
CA HIS A 194 20.15 21.91 8.85
C HIS A 194 19.89 23.43 8.77
N THR A 195 19.50 24.03 9.88
CA THR A 195 19.77 25.44 10.12
C THR A 195 21.28 25.55 10.12
N ASN A 196 21.84 26.03 9.01
CA ASN A 196 23.16 26.66 9.05
C ASN A 196 22.96 27.88 9.94
N LEU A 197 23.20 27.71 11.23
CA LEU A 197 23.54 28.82 12.10
C LEU A 197 24.91 29.27 11.61
N VAL A 198 24.87 30.34 10.81
CA VAL A 198 26.00 31.25 10.59
C VAL A 198 26.32 31.91 11.92
#